data_AF-A0A2V9SQE7-F1
#
_entry.id   AF-A0A2V9SQE7-F1
#
_cell.length_a   1.000
_cell.length_b   1.000
_cell.length_c   1.000
_cell.angle_alpha   90.00
_cell.angle_beta   90.00
_cell.angle_gamma   90.00
#
_symmetry.space_group_name_H-M   'P 1'
#
loop_
_entity.id
_entity.type
_entity.pdbx_description
1 polymer ?
#
loop_
_entity_poly.entity_id
_entity_poly.type
_entity_poly.pdbx_seq_one_letter_code
_entity_poly.pdbx_strand_id
1 'polypeptide(L)'
;MLLSSTLFAETSSFNSARAMQYVREVVAFGARPTGSANHKKLENYIHAHLKADAVEDDAFAASTPEGKFPVRNIIAKFPGTRDGIVVIAGHYDTNYPLRNSGYVGANDGGSSTALLLELANHLRGKKRDGYSVWLLWTDGEEAVKEWTATDSLY
;
A
#
# COMPACT_ATOMS: atom_id res chain seq x y z
N MET A 1 -43.73 16.79 -23.07
CA MET A 1 -43.34 15.72 -22.14
C MET A 1 -41.84 15.48 -22.37
N LEU A 2 -40.97 16.15 -21.60
CA LEU A 2 -39.52 15.97 -21.70
C LEU A 2 -39.13 14.78 -20.83
N LEU A 3 -38.58 13.73 -21.45
CA LEU A 3 -37.89 12.65 -20.74
C LEU A 3 -36.51 13.18 -20.32
N SER A 4 -36.37 13.49 -19.03
CA SER A 4 -35.07 13.71 -18.40
C SER A 4 -34.36 12.36 -18.33
N SER A 5 -33.33 12.17 -19.15
CA SER A 5 -32.40 11.05 -18.98
C SER A 5 -31.52 11.37 -17.77
N THR A 6 -31.83 10.74 -16.66
CA THR A 6 -30.93 10.70 -15.51
C THR A 6 -29.70 9.89 -15.94
N LEU A 7 -28.61 10.58 -16.26
CA LEU A 7 -27.29 9.97 -16.37
C LEU A 7 -26.92 9.46 -14.98
N PHE A 8 -27.14 8.17 -14.72
CA PHE A 8 -26.44 7.51 -13.64
C PHE A 8 -24.97 7.59 -13.98
N ALA A 9 -24.20 8.37 -13.21
CA ALA A 9 -22.75 8.31 -13.27
C ALA A 9 -22.38 6.86 -12.98
N GLU A 10 -21.78 6.17 -13.96
CA GLU A 10 -21.26 4.84 -13.71
C GLU A 10 -20.31 4.94 -12.52
N THR A 11 -20.70 4.29 -11.41
CA THR A 11 -19.77 4.04 -10.31
C THR A 11 -18.63 3.25 -10.91
N SER A 12 -17.48 3.91 -11.10
CA SER A 12 -16.23 3.24 -11.47
C SER A 12 -16.03 2.06 -10.54
N SER A 13 -16.27 0.86 -11.06
CA SER A 13 -16.24 -0.39 -10.32
C SER A 13 -14.79 -0.82 -10.10
N PHE A 14 -14.52 -1.53 -9.01
CA PHE A 14 -13.17 -2.05 -8.71
C PHE A 14 -12.64 -2.86 -9.90
N ASN A 15 -11.48 -2.45 -10.45
CA ASN A 15 -10.89 -3.16 -11.57
C ASN A 15 -9.98 -4.29 -11.05
N SER A 16 -10.56 -5.48 -10.87
CA SER A 16 -9.84 -6.65 -10.39
C SER A 16 -8.71 -7.09 -11.33
N ALA A 17 -8.85 -6.89 -12.64
CA ALA A 17 -7.80 -7.20 -13.60
C ALA A 17 -6.57 -6.31 -13.42
N ARG A 18 -6.78 -5.01 -13.18
CA ARG A 18 -5.70 -4.05 -12.89
C ARG A 18 -5.06 -4.31 -11.52
N ALA A 19 -5.86 -4.63 -10.50
CA ALA A 19 -5.33 -5.05 -9.20
C ALA A 19 -4.46 -6.31 -9.34
N MET A 20 -4.91 -7.33 -10.07
CA MET A 20 -4.08 -8.53 -10.33
C MET A 20 -2.83 -8.22 -11.15
N GLN A 21 -2.88 -7.22 -12.03
CA GLN A 21 -1.69 -6.76 -12.75
C GLN A 21 -0.67 -6.12 -11.80
N TYR A 22 -1.12 -5.28 -10.86
CA TYR A 22 -0.25 -4.75 -9.81
C TYR A 22 0.38 -5.84 -8.95
N VAL A 23 -0.34 -6.92 -8.60
CA VAL A 23 0.26 -8.06 -7.89
C VAL A 23 1.43 -8.63 -8.67
N ARG A 24 1.28 -8.83 -9.98
CA ARG A 24 2.35 -9.37 -10.83
C ARG A 24 3.56 -8.43 -10.88
N GLU A 25 3.32 -7.13 -11.01
CA GLU A 25 4.38 -6.11 -11.05
C GLU A 25 5.12 -6.03 -9.72
N VAL A 26 4.41 -6.06 -8.59
CA VAL A 26 5.01 -6.08 -7.24
C VAL A 26 5.85 -7.33 -7.03
N VAL A 27 5.32 -8.51 -7.39
CA VAL A 27 6.04 -9.79 -7.30
C VAL A 27 7.26 -9.83 -8.22
N ALA A 28 7.22 -9.15 -9.37
CA ALA A 28 8.34 -9.10 -10.32
C ALA A 28 9.58 -8.37 -9.76
N PHE A 29 9.43 -7.57 -8.69
CA PHE A 29 10.59 -7.05 -7.96
C PHE A 29 11.36 -8.14 -7.20
N GLY A 30 10.78 -9.32 -6.98
CA GLY A 30 11.36 -10.41 -6.17
C GLY A 30 11.07 -10.22 -4.67
N ALA A 31 11.90 -10.81 -3.80
CA ALA A 31 11.84 -10.57 -2.36
C ALA A 31 12.12 -9.09 -2.06
N ARG A 32 11.38 -8.51 -1.11
CA ARG A 32 11.42 -7.08 -0.74
C ARG A 32 11.53 -6.91 0.79
N PRO A 33 12.46 -7.58 1.48
CA PRO A 33 12.65 -7.33 2.89
C PRO A 33 13.08 -5.88 3.12
N THR A 34 12.64 -5.28 4.23
CA THR A 34 12.90 -3.89 4.58
C THR A 34 14.39 -3.54 4.41
N GLY A 35 14.67 -2.39 3.81
CA GLY A 35 16.02 -1.92 3.53
C GLY A 35 16.74 -2.57 2.32
N SER A 36 16.14 -3.56 1.66
CA SER A 36 16.70 -4.12 0.43
C SER A 36 16.53 -3.21 -0.79
N ALA A 37 17.32 -3.44 -1.85
CA ALA A 37 17.18 -2.70 -3.10
C ALA A 37 15.80 -2.88 -3.76
N ASN A 38 15.19 -4.05 -3.62
CA ASN A 38 13.86 -4.32 -4.20
C ASN A 38 12.73 -3.72 -3.37
N HIS A 39 12.90 -3.66 -2.05
CA HIS A 39 12.04 -2.87 -1.16
C HIS A 39 12.03 -1.40 -1.58
N LYS A 40 13.22 -0.79 -1.79
CA LYS A 40 13.31 0.59 -2.27
C LYS A 40 12.69 0.80 -3.67
N LYS A 41 12.81 -0.18 -4.57
CA LYS A 41 12.12 -0.14 -5.87
C LYS A 41 10.60 -0.14 -5.70
N LEU A 42 10.07 -0.92 -4.76
CA LEU A 42 8.64 -0.96 -4.48
C LEU A 42 8.14 0.37 -3.88
N GLU A 43 8.87 0.97 -2.93
CA GLU A 43 8.55 2.31 -2.44
C GLU A 43 8.42 3.30 -3.61
N ASN A 44 9.44 3.35 -4.47
CA ASN A 44 9.45 4.25 -5.63
C ASN A 44 8.28 3.96 -6.60
N TYR A 45 7.92 2.69 -6.77
CA TYR A 45 6.79 2.27 -7.60
C TYR A 45 5.45 2.74 -7.01
N ILE A 46 5.26 2.62 -5.69
CA ILE A 46 4.08 3.12 -4.99
C ILE A 46 4.00 4.65 -5.15
N HIS A 47 5.08 5.37 -4.86
CA HIS A 47 5.13 6.83 -5.05
C HIS A 47 4.85 7.26 -6.49
N ALA A 48 5.38 6.53 -7.47
CA ALA A 48 5.13 6.83 -8.88
C ALA A 48 3.63 6.73 -9.23
N HIS A 49 2.93 5.74 -8.68
CA HIS A 49 1.49 5.58 -8.85
C HIS A 49 0.67 6.64 -8.12
N LEU A 50 1.20 7.23 -7.05
CA LEU A 50 0.54 8.25 -6.23
C LEU A 50 1.02 9.68 -6.54
N LYS A 51 1.80 9.90 -7.60
CA LYS A 51 2.44 11.20 -7.91
C LYS A 51 1.48 12.40 -7.97
N ALA A 52 0.21 12.16 -8.28
CA ALA A 52 -0.83 13.20 -8.35
C ALA A 52 -1.70 13.30 -7.09
N ASP A 53 -1.41 12.51 -6.06
CA ASP A 53 -2.17 12.45 -4.81
C ASP A 53 -1.42 13.15 -3.67
N ALA A 54 -2.15 13.49 -2.61
CA ALA A 54 -1.54 13.94 -1.36
C ALA A 54 -0.95 12.73 -0.63
N VAL A 55 0.38 12.67 -0.55
CA VAL A 55 1.12 11.58 0.10
C VAL A 55 1.98 12.13 1.22
N GLU A 56 2.01 11.42 2.35
CA GLU A 56 2.91 11.64 3.47
C GLU A 56 3.71 10.37 3.73
N ASP A 57 4.99 10.53 4.03
CA ASP A 57 5.84 9.44 4.51
C ASP A 57 6.08 9.59 6.01
N ASP A 58 5.84 8.53 6.76
CA ASP A 58 6.34 8.36 8.11
C ASP A 58 7.55 7.43 8.05
N ALA A 59 8.75 8.02 8.17
CA ALA A 59 10.01 7.35 7.97
C ALA A 59 10.91 7.44 9.21
N PHE A 60 11.41 6.29 9.64
CA PHE A 60 12.25 6.17 10.83
C PHE A 60 13.26 5.02 10.68
N ALA A 61 14.17 4.91 11.65
CA ALA A 61 15.14 3.82 11.72
C ALA A 61 14.76 2.86 12.85
N ALA A 62 14.20 1.71 12.50
CA ALA A 62 13.86 0.66 13.46
C ALA A 62 15.13 -0.03 13.97
N SER A 63 15.22 -0.26 15.28
CA SER A 63 16.29 -1.06 15.87
C SER A 63 15.80 -2.50 16.00
N THR A 64 16.44 -3.42 15.29
CA THR A 64 16.03 -4.82 15.18
C THR A 64 17.16 -5.75 15.62
N PRO A 65 16.90 -7.06 15.86
CA PRO A 65 17.94 -8.05 16.12
C PRO A 65 19.02 -8.16 15.03
N GLU A 66 18.70 -7.83 13.78
CA GLU A 66 19.61 -7.90 12.63
C GLU A 66 20.24 -6.53 12.28
N GLY A 67 20.09 -5.53 13.15
CA GLY A 67 20.64 -4.18 12.99
C GLY A 67 19.56 -3.12 12.79
N LYS A 68 19.97 -1.93 12.32
CA LYS A 68 19.04 -0.83 12.04
C LYS A 68 18.51 -0.91 10.62
N PHE A 69 17.19 -0.87 10.48
CA PHE A 69 16.52 -0.88 9.17
C PHE A 69 15.79 0.44 8.92
N PRO A 70 15.85 0.97 7.69
CA PRO A 70 15.03 2.12 7.30
C PRO A 70 13.59 1.65 7.06
N VAL A 71 12.67 2.09 7.91
CA VAL A 71 11.24 1.83 7.77
C VAL A 71 10.57 3.06 7.16
N ARG A 72 9.65 2.84 6.22
CA ARG A 72 8.84 3.90 5.61
C ARG A 72 7.39 3.45 5.43
N ASN A 73 6.51 3.98 6.27
CA ASN A 73 5.08 3.94 6.04
C ASN A 73 4.70 5.00 5.00
N ILE A 74 3.89 4.63 4.00
CA ILE A 74 3.41 5.54 2.94
C ILE A 74 1.91 5.77 3.13
N ILE A 75 1.48 7.02 3.26
CA ILE A 75 0.10 7.40 3.56
C ILE A 75 -0.46 8.26 2.42
N ALA A 76 -1.39 7.75 1.62
CA ALA A 76 -2.13 8.53 0.64
C ALA A 76 -3.47 9.01 1.21
N LYS A 77 -3.74 10.31 1.13
CA LYS A 77 -4.89 10.96 1.80
C LYS A 77 -5.93 11.45 0.80
N PHE A 78 -7.15 10.92 0.90
CA PHE A 78 -8.27 11.26 0.03
C PHE A 78 -9.38 11.98 0.83
N PRO A 79 -9.75 13.22 0.48
CA PRO A 79 -10.62 14.06 1.31
C PRO A 79 -12.10 13.65 1.24
N GLY A 80 -12.76 13.70 2.40
CA GLY A 80 -14.21 13.59 2.57
C GLY A 80 -14.90 14.92 2.85
N THR A 81 -16.22 14.87 3.00
CA THR A 81 -17.07 16.00 3.43
C THR A 81 -17.40 15.97 4.93
N ARG A 82 -17.19 14.84 5.61
CA ARG A 82 -17.46 14.65 7.05
C ARG A 82 -16.16 14.60 7.85
N ASP A 83 -16.24 15.10 9.09
CA ASP A 83 -15.15 15.01 10.06
C ASP A 83 -14.88 13.54 10.42
N GLY A 84 -13.60 13.15 10.42
CA GLY A 84 -13.15 11.78 10.67
C GLY A 84 -12.48 11.12 9.47
N ILE A 85 -11.78 10.02 9.74
CA ILE A 85 -10.95 9.29 8.78
C ILE A 85 -11.24 7.79 8.89
N VAL A 86 -11.34 7.11 7.76
CA VAL A 86 -11.23 5.66 7.64
C VAL A 86 -9.86 5.32 7.09
N VAL A 87 -9.10 4.48 7.80
CA VAL A 87 -7.80 3.98 7.33
C VAL A 87 -7.99 2.58 6.75
N ILE A 88 -7.47 2.35 5.55
CA ILE A 88 -7.34 1.02 4.95
C ILE A 88 -5.84 0.76 4.81
N ALA A 89 -5.35 -0.26 5.51
CA ALA A 89 -3.93 -0.51 5.63
C ALA A 89 -3.55 -1.92 5.15
N GLY A 90 -2.30 -2.06 4.73
CA GLY A 90 -1.66 -3.35 4.51
C GLY A 90 -0.17 -3.16 4.30
N HIS A 91 0.63 -4.16 4.69
CA HIS A 91 2.08 -4.07 4.58
C HIS A 91 2.56 -4.35 3.14
N TYR A 92 3.81 -3.96 2.84
CA TYR A 92 4.41 -4.13 1.50
C TYR A 92 5.81 -4.77 1.51
N ASP A 93 6.44 -4.87 2.69
CA ASP A 93 7.66 -5.61 2.91
C ASP A 93 7.42 -7.13 2.78
N THR A 94 8.51 -7.90 2.78
CA THR A 94 8.44 -9.36 2.82
C THR A 94 9.34 -9.91 3.90
N ASN A 95 8.95 -11.03 4.49
CA ASN A 95 9.73 -11.76 5.47
C ASN A 95 11.24 -11.82 5.20
N TYR A 96 12.02 -11.18 6.08
CA TYR A 96 13.48 -11.09 5.97
C TYR A 96 14.14 -12.47 6.13
N PRO A 97 13.79 -13.34 7.09
CA PRO A 97 14.31 -14.71 7.14
C PRO A 97 14.19 -15.49 5.82
N LEU A 98 13.11 -15.27 5.05
CA LEU A 98 12.85 -15.95 3.78
C LEU A 98 13.48 -15.30 2.54
N ARG A 99 14.25 -14.20 2.69
CA ARG A 99 14.81 -13.40 1.58
C ARG A 99 15.60 -14.18 0.52
N ASN A 100 16.16 -15.34 0.88
CA ASN A 100 16.97 -16.19 -0.01
C ASN A 100 16.28 -17.49 -0.44
N SER A 101 15.00 -17.69 -0.11
CA SER A 101 14.26 -18.93 -0.44
C SER A 101 13.50 -18.88 -1.76
N GLY A 102 13.47 -17.72 -2.43
CA GLY A 102 12.55 -17.45 -3.53
C GLY A 102 11.17 -16.99 -3.08
N TYR A 103 10.97 -16.73 -1.78
CA TYR A 103 9.76 -16.11 -1.27
C TYR A 103 9.58 -14.69 -1.83
N VAL A 104 8.44 -14.44 -2.46
CA VAL A 104 8.11 -13.16 -3.10
C VAL A 104 6.94 -12.43 -2.44
N GLY A 105 6.31 -13.03 -1.42
CA GLY A 105 5.16 -12.42 -0.72
C GLY A 105 4.04 -12.00 -1.66
N ALA A 106 3.55 -12.92 -2.50
CA ALA A 106 2.49 -12.57 -3.48
C ALA A 106 1.16 -12.27 -2.78
N ASN A 107 0.77 -13.12 -1.84
CA ASN A 107 -0.42 -12.90 -1.02
C ASN A 107 -0.11 -12.02 0.19
N ASP A 108 1.03 -12.25 0.81
CA ASP A 108 1.52 -11.62 2.03
C ASP A 108 2.41 -10.42 1.67
N GLY A 109 1.83 -9.22 1.69
CA GLY A 109 2.45 -7.96 1.25
C GLY A 109 2.09 -7.55 -0.18
N GLY A 110 2.22 -8.45 -1.15
CA GLY A 110 1.96 -8.14 -2.57
C GLY A 110 0.50 -7.83 -2.89
N SER A 111 -0.43 -8.60 -2.34
CA SER A 111 -1.87 -8.48 -2.61
C SER A 111 -2.48 -7.23 -1.98
N SER A 112 -2.12 -6.92 -0.74
CA SER A 112 -2.50 -5.70 -0.03
C SER A 112 -1.97 -4.46 -0.77
N THR A 113 -0.70 -4.47 -1.15
CA THR A 113 -0.09 -3.37 -1.92
C THR A 113 -0.88 -3.07 -3.19
N ALA A 114 -1.20 -4.11 -3.96
CA ALA A 114 -1.96 -4.02 -5.20
C ALA A 114 -3.41 -3.55 -4.99
N LEU A 115 -4.08 -4.05 -3.95
CA LEU A 115 -5.43 -3.62 -3.57
C LEU A 115 -5.46 -2.13 -3.28
N LEU A 116 -4.53 -1.63 -2.47
CA LEU A 116 -4.47 -0.21 -2.12
C LEU A 116 -4.18 0.67 -3.35
N LEU A 117 -3.33 0.22 -4.29
CA LEU A 117 -3.10 0.95 -5.54
C LEU A 117 -4.37 1.06 -6.39
N GLU A 118 -5.17 0.00 -6.45
CA GLU A 118 -6.44 0.05 -7.17
C GLU A 118 -7.48 0.91 -6.46
N LEU A 119 -7.52 0.88 -5.13
CA LEU A 119 -8.38 1.79 -4.36
C LEU A 119 -7.97 3.25 -4.57
N ALA A 120 -6.68 3.55 -4.68
CA ALA A 120 -6.19 4.91 -4.96
C ALA A 120 -6.75 5.43 -6.30
N ASN A 121 -6.76 4.60 -7.34
CA ASN A 121 -7.36 4.96 -8.64
C ASN A 121 -8.85 5.34 -8.51
N HIS A 122 -9.58 4.71 -7.60
CA HIS A 122 -11.00 4.98 -7.39
C HIS A 122 -11.29 6.24 -6.60
N LEU A 123 -10.39 6.55 -5.67
CA LEU A 123 -10.52 7.68 -4.75
C LEU A 123 -9.97 8.98 -5.35
N ARG A 124 -8.96 8.91 -6.22
CA ARG A 124 -8.30 10.08 -6.81
C ARG A 124 -9.26 11.02 -7.51
N GLY A 125 -9.03 12.31 -7.33
CA GLY A 125 -9.76 13.39 -8.01
C GLY A 125 -11.21 13.55 -7.59
N LYS A 126 -11.66 12.84 -6.54
CA LYS A 126 -13.03 12.90 -6.03
C LYS A 126 -13.01 13.35 -4.58
N LYS A 127 -13.90 14.27 -4.22
CA LYS A 127 -14.25 14.53 -2.82
C LYS A 127 -15.37 13.58 -2.43
N ARG A 128 -15.14 12.73 -1.43
CA ARG A 128 -16.14 11.74 -1.00
C ARG A 128 -17.27 12.41 -0.25
N ASP A 129 -18.51 12.01 -0.52
CA ASP A 129 -19.63 12.29 0.39
C ASP A 129 -19.58 11.32 1.58
N GLY A 130 -18.86 11.70 2.64
CA GLY A 130 -18.50 10.82 3.74
C GLY A 130 -17.19 11.21 4.43
N TYR A 131 -16.62 10.29 5.20
CA TYR A 131 -15.32 10.46 5.84
C TYR A 131 -14.18 10.53 4.82
N SER A 132 -13.08 11.17 5.22
CA SER A 132 -11.82 11.04 4.48
C SER A 132 -11.35 9.59 4.51
N VAL A 133 -10.65 9.15 3.48
CA VAL A 133 -10.07 7.80 3.40
C VAL A 133 -8.57 7.94 3.28
N TRP A 134 -7.83 7.28 4.16
CA TRP A 134 -6.38 7.18 4.07
C TRP A 134 -6.01 5.75 3.68
N LEU A 135 -5.18 5.62 2.65
CA LEU A 135 -4.60 4.35 2.25
C LEU A 135 -3.18 4.31 2.81
N LEU A 136 -2.88 3.28 3.59
CA LEU A 136 -1.64 3.14 4.33
C LEU A 136 -0.91 1.87 3.91
N TRP A 137 0.24 2.05 3.26
CA TRP A 137 1.20 0.98 3.05
C TRP A 137 2.16 0.95 4.24
N THR A 138 2.01 -0.03 5.12
CA THR A 138 2.90 -0.19 6.28
C THR A 138 4.19 -0.89 5.90
N ASP A 139 5.28 -0.58 6.58
CA ASP A 139 6.58 -1.23 6.43
C ASP A 139 7.05 -1.80 7.75
N GLY A 140 7.99 -2.75 7.71
CA GLY A 140 8.50 -3.41 8.91
C GLY A 140 7.43 -4.21 9.67
N GLU A 141 6.45 -4.77 8.97
CA GLU A 141 5.47 -5.66 9.59
C GLU A 141 6.13 -6.99 9.99
N GLU A 142 6.94 -7.50 9.07
CA GLU A 142 7.55 -8.83 9.17
C GLU A 142 8.74 -8.84 10.13
N ALA A 143 8.86 -9.93 10.89
CA ALA A 143 10.01 -10.16 11.75
C ALA A 143 11.32 -10.24 10.94
N VAL A 144 12.42 -9.73 11.50
CA VAL A 144 13.74 -9.88 10.88
C VAL A 144 14.43 -11.18 11.27
N LYS A 145 14.05 -11.78 12.39
CA LYS A 145 14.61 -13.05 12.86
C LYS A 145 13.56 -14.02 13.36
N GLU A 146 12.73 -13.61 14.32
CA GLU A 146 11.69 -14.44 14.93
C GLU A 146 10.51 -13.55 15.35
N TRP A 147 9.28 -13.97 15.02
CA TRP A 147 8.10 -13.19 15.35
C TRP A 147 7.89 -13.08 16.86
N THR A 148 8.16 -11.88 17.40
CA THR A 148 7.98 -11.56 18.83
C THR A 148 7.49 -10.12 19.01
N ALA A 149 7.10 -9.74 20.23
CA ALA A 149 6.62 -8.38 20.52
C ALA A 149 7.65 -7.25 20.26
N THR A 150 8.93 -7.59 20.10
CA THR A 150 10.03 -6.64 19.81
C THR A 150 10.75 -6.96 18.51
N ASP A 151 10.28 -7.99 17.79
CA ASP A 151 10.76 -8.39 16.47
C ASP A 151 9.56 -8.70 15.56
N SER A 152 8.66 -7.73 15.47
CA SER A 152 7.53 -7.62 14.54
C SER A 152 6.89 -6.23 14.73
N LEU A 153 6.12 -5.77 13.74
CA LEU A 153 5.28 -4.57 13.85
C LEU A 153 6.05 -3.31 14.32
N TYR A 154 7.13 -2.97 13.62
CA TYR A 154 8.05 -1.90 13.98
C TYR A 154 7.51 -0.47 13.81
#